data_AF-A0A1R1SIT8-F1
#
_entry.id   AF-A0A1R1SIT8-F1
#
_cell.length_a   1.000
_cell.length_b   1.000
_cell.length_c   1.000
_cell.angle_alpha   90.00
_cell.angle_beta   90.00
_cell.angle_gamma   90.00
#
_symmetry.space_group_name_H-M   'P 1'
#
loop_
_entity.id
_entity.type
_entity.pdbx_description
1 polymer ?
#
loop_
_entity_poly.entity_id
_entity_poly.type
_entity_poly.pdbx_seq_one_letter_code
_entity_poly.pdbx_strand_id
1 'polypeptide(L)'
;GAAVAVGWAGSGSRRFVELRTGEAEPPSLGTVEEARDVPRGWGSAEQLRRLVGLVRERGPAPWDPEAVGVLGEGTGLGRAAASLALAGLLERSYVPFLDAHEREVLRLKVAEADDGASELARQTSLERLELLADVLPEDPAELWEPGGMRAVAERLAEGWRARRGRRAVVPQRTLDAVVELGLLRLSAAEFCAAFTQPGAEPGLDAPLDTWIRNSEHGPLLTDARWDVVRFQERLHTVVPHLSWVYAELPAGDPVRDGAPGLVRLLLERLEHPGLLLRAGRPAAGVGRTVADLHERFGFRPYAGPERLDVASIDDGLTVVTDGAVDRRGYRSPPKLYFRPAYFGDDERSRTLAAAISDSGGSLDDLPLVEWLRGPACARIVERIESAALPAGAYESNPAASAPEVVARVAGSLGVEEDPAALYLQLLALPAPTDRNVRAWNGWKADRHQKAAAVLVERGLVVEDKRPRAGRKVFLPGEWIHAKKPYQPMEAWKAELIGVARSYNGRLENPLPLPTRTLPELFAQAWALVENGSGPSM
;
A
#
# COMPACT_ATOMS: atom_id res chain seq x y z
N GLY A 1 7.56 10.61 46.09
CA GLY A 1 7.04 10.38 44.72
C GLY A 1 5.80 9.51 44.75
N ALA A 2 5.11 9.41 43.62
CA ALA A 2 4.03 8.45 43.37
C ALA A 2 4.42 7.57 42.17
N ALA A 3 4.03 6.29 42.19
CA ALA A 3 4.21 5.40 41.05
C ALA A 3 2.85 4.84 40.62
N VAL A 4 2.54 4.92 39.33
CA VAL A 4 1.25 4.48 38.77
C VAL A 4 1.50 3.37 37.75
N ALA A 5 0.85 2.22 37.93
CA ALA A 5 0.90 1.13 36.96
C ALA A 5 0.09 1.49 35.72
N VAL A 6 0.68 1.36 34.54
CA VAL A 6 0.06 1.78 33.26
C VAL A 6 -0.38 0.62 32.36
N GLY A 7 -0.21 -0.64 32.81
CA GLY A 7 -0.75 -1.80 32.08
C GLY A 7 -0.30 -3.16 32.62
N TRP A 8 -0.93 -4.22 32.11
CA TRP A 8 -0.54 -5.62 32.31
C TRP A 8 0.19 -6.12 31.06
N ALA A 9 1.45 -6.54 31.18
CA ALA A 9 2.12 -7.27 30.10
C ALA A 9 1.95 -8.78 30.31
N GLY A 10 1.78 -9.53 29.21
CA GLY A 10 1.70 -11.00 29.23
C GLY A 10 3.00 -11.71 29.59
N SER A 11 4.12 -10.98 29.70
CA SER A 11 5.48 -11.49 29.87
C SER A 11 6.01 -11.42 31.32
N GLY A 12 5.16 -11.23 32.32
CA GLY A 12 5.57 -11.20 33.74
C GLY A 12 6.21 -9.89 34.23
N SER A 13 6.56 -8.96 33.32
CA SER A 13 7.04 -7.61 33.66
C SER A 13 5.89 -6.58 33.71
N ARG A 14 6.09 -5.49 34.48
CA ARG A 14 5.09 -4.41 34.66
C ARG A 14 5.69 -3.05 34.33
N ARG A 15 4.91 -2.19 33.67
CA ARG A 15 5.30 -0.80 33.38
C ARG A 15 4.67 0.16 34.38
N PHE A 16 5.48 1.09 34.87
CA PHE A 16 5.07 2.13 35.82
C PHE A 16 5.53 3.49 35.33
N VAL A 17 4.75 4.53 35.66
CA VAL A 17 5.19 5.93 35.55
C VAL A 17 5.49 6.40 36.96
N GLU A 18 6.72 6.85 37.19
CA GLU A 18 7.14 7.46 38.44
C GLU A 18 7.01 8.99 38.35
N LEU A 19 6.21 9.57 39.22
CA LEU A 19 6.07 11.02 39.38
C LEU A 19 6.75 11.43 40.69
N ARG A 20 7.94 12.05 40.59
CA ARG A 20 8.68 12.54 41.76
C ARG A 20 8.38 14.02 42.01
N THR A 21 7.79 14.29 43.17
CA THR A 21 7.74 15.62 43.77
C THR A 21 8.65 15.61 45.00
N GLY A 22 9.86 16.16 44.88
CA GLY A 22 10.89 16.16 45.94
C GLY A 22 11.84 14.95 45.92
N GLU A 23 12.73 14.87 46.92
CA GLU A 23 13.84 13.89 46.98
C GLU A 23 13.47 12.53 47.58
N ALA A 24 12.27 12.40 48.17
CA ALA A 24 11.84 11.15 48.78
C ALA A 24 11.79 10.00 47.77
N GLU A 25 12.38 8.85 48.14
CA GLU A 25 12.36 7.64 47.33
C GLU A 25 10.91 7.18 47.04
N PRO A 26 10.63 6.70 45.81
CA PRO A 26 9.34 6.11 45.49
C PRO A 26 9.14 4.81 46.27
N PRO A 27 7.88 4.35 46.44
CA PRO A 27 7.63 2.99 46.94
C PRO A 27 8.33 1.95 46.06
N SER A 28 8.86 0.89 46.68
CA SER A 28 9.56 -0.19 45.97
C SER A 28 8.69 -0.82 44.88
N LEU A 29 9.18 -0.79 43.64
CA LEU A 29 8.51 -1.36 42.45
C LEU A 29 9.02 -2.78 42.12
N GLY A 30 9.80 -3.39 43.00
CA GLY A 30 10.58 -4.59 42.70
C GLY A 30 11.85 -4.26 41.90
N THR A 31 12.43 -5.25 41.22
CA THR A 31 13.60 -5.06 40.37
C THR A 31 13.22 -4.27 39.13
N VAL A 32 13.77 -3.07 38.98
CA VAL A 32 13.63 -2.26 37.77
C VAL A 32 14.60 -2.78 36.72
N GLU A 33 14.07 -3.46 35.70
CA GLU A 33 14.87 -3.98 34.58
C GLU A 33 15.32 -2.87 33.62
N GLU A 34 14.47 -1.87 33.42
CA GLU A 34 14.70 -0.74 32.54
C GLU A 34 14.02 0.52 33.09
N ALA A 35 14.75 1.64 33.09
CA ALA A 35 14.23 2.96 33.40
C ALA A 35 14.57 3.92 32.26
N ARG A 36 13.61 4.76 31.88
CA ARG A 36 13.81 5.83 30.89
C ARG A 36 13.19 7.11 31.40
N ASP A 37 13.93 8.20 31.29
CA ASP A 37 13.39 9.53 31.55
C ASP A 37 12.39 9.89 30.45
N VAL A 38 11.24 10.41 30.87
CA VAL A 38 10.26 10.98 29.94
C VAL A 38 10.65 12.43 29.70
N PRO A 39 10.72 12.91 28.44
CA PRO A 39 10.98 14.31 28.14
C PRO A 39 10.05 15.20 28.96
N ARG A 40 10.63 16.21 29.62
CA ARG A 40 9.82 17.29 30.18
C ARG A 40 9.29 18.05 28.98
N GLY A 41 8.03 17.80 28.61
CA GLY A 41 7.38 18.46 27.48
C GLY A 41 7.26 19.97 27.69
N TRP A 42 6.55 20.64 26.79
CA TRP A 42 6.48 22.09 26.77
C TRP A 42 5.81 22.66 28.04
N GLY A 43 6.40 23.74 28.54
CA GLY A 43 5.76 24.68 29.45
C GLY A 43 6.01 24.44 30.94
N SER A 44 6.26 25.52 31.66
CA SER A 44 6.17 25.59 33.12
C SER A 44 4.72 25.52 33.59
N ALA A 45 4.52 25.28 34.89
CA ALA A 45 3.19 25.33 35.50
C ALA A 45 2.49 26.69 35.31
N GLU A 46 3.24 27.78 35.14
CA GLU A 46 2.70 29.11 34.83
C GLU A 46 2.21 29.19 33.38
N GLN A 47 3.00 28.73 32.43
CA GLN A 47 2.64 28.69 31.01
C GLN A 47 1.41 27.82 30.75
N LEU A 48 1.31 26.66 31.41
CA LEU A 48 0.14 25.78 31.31
C LEU A 48 -1.12 26.45 31.87
N ARG A 49 -1.03 27.15 33.01
CA ARG A 49 -2.16 27.90 33.56
C ARG A 49 -2.57 29.05 32.64
N ARG A 50 -1.61 29.74 32.05
CA ARG A 50 -1.85 30.82 31.08
C ARG A 50 -2.56 30.30 29.83
N LEU A 51 -2.09 29.19 29.25
CA LEU A 51 -2.75 28.54 28.11
C LEU A 51 -4.21 28.17 28.43
N VAL A 52 -4.46 27.51 29.57
CA VAL A 52 -5.82 27.16 30.00
C VAL A 52 -6.70 28.40 30.22
N GLY A 53 -6.13 29.47 30.79
CA GLY A 53 -6.81 30.75 30.96
C GLY A 53 -7.24 31.36 29.61
N LEU A 54 -6.31 31.42 28.65
CA LEU A 54 -6.57 31.93 27.31
C LEU A 54 -7.64 31.13 26.57
N VAL A 55 -7.62 29.78 26.65
CA VAL A 55 -8.68 28.95 26.05
C VAL A 55 -10.05 29.23 26.66
N ARG A 56 -10.13 29.46 27.97
CA ARG A 56 -11.40 29.80 28.64
C ARG A 56 -11.91 31.20 28.28
N GLU A 57 -11.00 32.15 28.10
CA GLU A 57 -11.33 33.54 27.78
C GLU A 57 -11.66 33.75 26.30
N ARG A 58 -10.90 33.11 25.40
CA ARG A 58 -10.93 33.36 23.96
C ARG A 58 -11.54 32.22 23.15
N GLY A 59 -11.83 31.08 23.78
CA GLY A 59 -12.20 29.85 23.08
C GLY A 59 -10.99 29.14 22.46
N PRO A 60 -11.21 28.12 21.60
CA PRO A 60 -10.12 27.41 20.92
C PRO A 60 -9.29 28.37 20.06
N ALA A 61 -7.99 28.11 19.94
CA ALA A 61 -7.14 28.83 18.99
C ALA A 61 -7.70 28.67 17.57
N PRO A 62 -7.70 29.73 16.74
CA PRO A 62 -8.27 29.68 15.40
C PRO A 62 -7.50 28.69 14.52
N TRP A 63 -8.24 27.83 13.81
CA TRP A 63 -7.65 26.86 12.88
C TRP A 63 -7.14 27.55 11.61
N ASP A 64 -5.88 27.29 11.24
CA ASP A 64 -5.23 27.84 10.06
C ASP A 64 -4.94 26.74 9.02
N PRO A 65 -5.72 26.65 7.93
CA PRO A 65 -5.47 25.70 6.85
C PRO A 65 -4.14 25.89 6.13
N GLU A 66 -3.56 27.11 6.12
CA GLU A 66 -2.28 27.37 5.46
C GLU A 66 -1.10 26.79 6.26
N ALA A 67 -1.20 26.78 7.59
CA ALA A 67 -0.23 26.13 8.47
C ALA A 67 -0.12 24.61 8.21
N VAL A 68 -1.23 23.96 7.83
CA VAL A 68 -1.22 22.55 7.39
C VAL A 68 -0.36 22.37 6.14
N GLY A 69 -0.46 23.30 5.19
CA GLY A 69 0.36 23.31 3.97
C GLY A 69 1.85 23.45 4.29
N VAL A 70 2.21 24.38 5.18
CA VAL A 70 3.60 24.59 5.64
C VAL A 70 4.17 23.33 6.28
N LEU A 71 3.40 22.68 7.15
CA LEU A 71 3.80 21.43 7.78
C LEU A 71 3.97 20.30 6.75
N GLY A 72 3.01 20.15 5.82
CA GLY A 72 3.06 19.16 4.75
C GLY A 72 4.29 19.33 3.86
N GLU A 73 4.56 20.56 3.41
CA GLU A 73 5.75 20.87 2.59
C GLU A 73 7.06 20.65 3.35
N GLY A 74 7.09 21.00 4.64
CA GLY A 74 8.25 20.89 5.51
C GLY A 74 8.62 19.45 5.90
N THR A 75 7.69 18.51 5.79
CA THR A 75 7.85 17.12 6.27
C THR A 75 7.70 16.06 5.16
N GLY A 76 6.89 16.36 4.14
CA GLY A 76 6.39 15.38 3.17
C GLY A 76 5.23 14.52 3.69
N LEU A 77 4.60 14.91 4.81
CA LEU A 77 3.36 14.29 5.30
C LEU A 77 2.20 14.54 4.33
N GLY A 78 1.26 13.59 4.26
CA GLY A 78 -0.02 13.85 3.60
C GLY A 78 -0.81 14.96 4.33
N ARG A 79 -1.64 15.71 3.60
CA ARG A 79 -2.46 16.80 4.18
C ARG A 79 -3.25 16.36 5.42
N ALA A 80 -3.79 15.15 5.42
CA ALA A 80 -4.55 14.64 6.55
C ALA A 80 -3.67 14.38 7.78
N ALA A 81 -2.51 13.75 7.61
CA ALA A 81 -1.56 13.54 8.70
C ALA A 81 -0.98 14.86 9.21
N ALA A 82 -0.66 15.81 8.33
CA ALA A 82 -0.25 17.16 8.72
C ALA A 82 -1.35 17.87 9.52
N SER A 83 -2.60 17.79 9.07
CA SER A 83 -3.74 18.37 9.80
C SER A 83 -3.92 17.74 11.19
N LEU A 84 -3.81 16.41 11.30
CA LEU A 84 -3.90 15.71 12.58
C LEU A 84 -2.73 16.06 13.51
N ALA A 85 -1.50 16.07 12.99
CA ALA A 85 -0.31 16.39 13.76
C ALA A 85 -0.33 17.83 14.27
N LEU A 86 -0.75 18.79 13.44
CA LEU A 86 -0.91 20.19 13.84
C LEU A 86 -2.01 20.37 14.92
N ALA A 87 -3.05 19.54 14.88
CA ALA A 87 -4.08 19.49 15.92
C ALA A 87 -3.63 18.74 17.20
N GLY A 88 -2.39 18.22 17.25
CA GLY A 88 -1.86 17.42 18.36
C GLY A 88 -2.38 15.98 18.41
N LEU A 89 -3.07 15.52 17.36
CA LEU A 89 -3.68 14.19 17.25
C LEU A 89 -2.70 13.20 16.59
N LEU A 90 -1.66 12.79 17.32
CA LEU A 90 -0.63 11.86 16.82
C LEU A 90 -0.98 10.37 16.95
N GLU A 91 -2.11 10.05 17.59
CA GLU A 91 -2.64 8.69 17.71
C GLU A 91 -4.17 8.68 17.76
N ARG A 92 -4.76 7.53 17.42
CA ARG A 92 -6.19 7.32 17.60
C ARG A 92 -6.49 7.04 19.07
N SER A 93 -6.99 8.05 19.76
CA SER A 93 -7.28 7.97 21.20
C SER A 93 -8.75 7.66 21.54
N TYR A 94 -9.67 7.70 20.56
CA TYR A 94 -11.10 7.45 20.79
C TYR A 94 -11.83 6.88 19.55
N VAL A 95 -13.02 6.31 19.78
CA VAL A 95 -13.89 5.72 18.75
C VAL A 95 -15.34 6.20 18.97
N PRO A 96 -16.05 6.72 17.94
CA PRO A 96 -15.58 6.94 16.56
C PRO A 96 -14.48 8.02 16.50
N PHE A 97 -13.48 7.81 15.64
CA PHE A 97 -12.35 8.73 15.49
C PHE A 97 -12.76 9.95 14.67
N LEU A 98 -12.61 11.14 15.26
CA LEU A 98 -13.15 12.43 14.81
C LEU A 98 -14.69 12.44 14.60
N ASP A 99 -15.38 13.31 15.34
CA ASP A 99 -16.80 13.55 15.09
C ASP A 99 -17.03 14.36 13.79
N ALA A 100 -18.29 14.70 13.49
CA ALA A 100 -18.62 15.45 12.28
C ALA A 100 -18.08 16.89 12.32
N HIS A 101 -18.09 17.54 13.48
CA HIS A 101 -17.62 18.90 13.67
C HIS A 101 -16.09 18.97 13.59
N GLU A 102 -15.39 18.06 14.25
CA GLU A 102 -13.92 17.96 14.20
C GLU A 102 -13.44 17.75 12.75
N ARG A 103 -14.11 16.87 11.99
CA ARG A 103 -13.82 16.67 10.57
C ARG A 103 -14.09 17.90 9.71
N GLU A 104 -15.13 18.67 10.03
CA GLU A 104 -15.44 19.93 9.34
C GLU A 104 -14.35 20.97 9.58
N VAL A 105 -13.92 21.15 10.84
CA VAL A 105 -12.85 22.07 11.23
C VAL A 105 -11.53 21.72 10.53
N LEU A 106 -11.13 20.44 10.58
CA LEU A 106 -9.91 19.95 9.95
C LEU A 106 -10.02 19.80 8.42
N ARG A 107 -11.23 19.96 7.86
CA ARG A 107 -11.55 19.75 6.44
C ARG A 107 -11.14 18.36 5.95
N LEU A 108 -11.47 17.33 6.72
CA LEU A 108 -11.13 15.93 6.43
C LEU A 108 -12.38 15.09 6.18
N LYS A 109 -12.32 14.24 5.15
CA LYS A 109 -13.27 13.13 4.99
C LYS A 109 -12.87 11.97 5.90
N VAL A 110 -13.79 11.02 6.11
CA VAL A 110 -13.54 9.82 6.95
C VAL A 110 -12.29 9.07 6.48
N ALA A 111 -12.22 8.73 5.19
CA ALA A 111 -11.08 7.97 4.64
C ALA A 111 -9.76 8.75 4.71
N GLU A 112 -9.80 10.08 4.52
CA GLU A 112 -8.62 10.93 4.65
C GLU A 112 -8.12 10.98 6.10
N ALA A 113 -9.02 11.15 7.07
CA ALA A 113 -8.67 11.10 8.49
C ALA A 113 -8.13 9.73 8.90
N ASP A 114 -8.71 8.65 8.35
CA ASP A 114 -8.28 7.29 8.63
C ASP A 114 -6.87 6.99 8.11
N ASP A 115 -6.57 7.45 6.90
CA ASP A 115 -5.25 7.36 6.27
C ASP A 115 -4.22 8.20 7.03
N GLY A 116 -4.54 9.46 7.34
CA GLY A 116 -3.65 10.35 8.09
C GLY A 116 -3.31 9.82 9.48
N ALA A 117 -4.29 9.24 10.18
CA ALA A 117 -4.03 8.59 11.47
C ALA A 117 -3.17 7.33 11.33
N SER A 118 -3.31 6.58 10.23
CA SER A 118 -2.47 5.42 9.93
C SER A 118 -1.02 5.82 9.64
N GLU A 119 -0.81 6.93 8.94
CA GLU A 119 0.52 7.50 8.69
C GLU A 119 1.25 7.85 10.01
N LEU A 120 0.54 8.39 11.00
CA LEU A 120 1.08 8.75 12.31
C LEU A 120 1.19 7.56 13.29
N ALA A 121 0.56 6.42 12.99
CA ALA A 121 0.46 5.28 13.90
C ALA A 121 1.81 4.59 14.18
N ARG A 122 2.77 4.65 13.26
CA ARG A 122 4.08 3.97 13.38
C ARG A 122 5.08 4.65 14.31
N GLN A 123 4.67 5.67 15.04
CA GLN A 123 5.49 6.30 16.08
C GLN A 123 5.40 5.51 17.40
N THR A 124 6.48 5.52 18.18
CA THR A 124 6.41 5.09 19.58
C THR A 124 5.80 6.20 20.44
N SER A 125 5.29 5.87 21.64
CA SER A 125 4.79 6.90 22.56
C SER A 125 5.86 7.93 22.92
N LEU A 126 7.13 7.51 23.03
CA LEU A 126 8.25 8.41 23.31
C LEU A 126 8.51 9.36 22.14
N GLU A 127 8.54 8.85 20.91
CA GLU A 127 8.71 9.67 19.70
C GLU A 127 7.59 10.72 19.55
N ARG A 128 6.35 10.37 19.90
CA ARG A 128 5.23 11.32 19.89
C ARG A 128 5.42 12.44 20.91
N LEU A 129 5.80 12.09 22.14
CA LEU A 129 6.04 13.07 23.21
C LEU A 129 7.19 14.01 22.85
N GLU A 130 8.28 13.44 22.34
CA GLU A 130 9.44 14.18 21.87
C GLU A 130 9.11 15.12 20.70
N LEU A 131 8.26 14.69 19.76
CA LEU A 131 7.83 15.52 18.64
C LEU A 131 7.03 16.74 19.10
N LEU A 132 6.25 16.60 20.18
CA LEU A 132 5.41 17.67 20.74
C LEU A 132 6.11 18.48 21.84
N ALA A 133 7.31 18.08 22.26
CA ALA A 133 7.95 18.61 23.46
C ALA A 133 8.23 20.12 23.39
N ASP A 134 8.51 20.67 22.21
CA ASP A 134 8.97 22.06 22.06
C ASP A 134 8.21 22.84 20.96
N VAL A 135 6.99 22.39 20.60
CA VAL A 135 6.27 22.96 19.43
C VAL A 135 5.47 24.22 19.75
N LEU A 136 5.07 24.40 21.00
CA LEU A 136 4.28 25.55 21.44
C LEU A 136 5.18 26.77 21.71
N PRO A 137 4.68 28.01 21.50
CA PRO A 137 5.46 29.24 21.74
C PRO A 137 5.77 29.44 23.22
N GLU A 138 6.77 30.27 23.56
CA GLU A 138 7.07 30.59 24.96
C GLU A 138 5.91 31.32 25.64
N ASP A 139 5.32 32.33 24.99
CA ASP A 139 4.04 32.91 25.40
C ASP A 139 2.88 32.22 24.66
N PRO A 140 1.98 31.50 25.36
CA PRO A 140 0.84 30.82 24.74
C PRO A 140 -0.13 31.76 24.02
N ALA A 141 -0.13 33.06 24.36
CA ALA A 141 -0.99 34.06 23.70
C ALA A 141 -0.70 34.18 22.19
N GLU A 142 0.53 33.88 21.76
CA GLU A 142 0.92 33.90 20.35
C GLU A 142 0.10 32.95 19.47
N LEU A 143 -0.52 31.90 20.03
CA LEU A 143 -1.40 30.99 19.30
C LEU A 143 -2.64 31.68 18.71
N TRP A 144 -3.08 32.80 19.30
CA TRP A 144 -4.21 33.60 18.81
C TRP A 144 -3.80 34.75 17.90
N GLU A 145 -2.50 35.00 17.73
CA GLU A 145 -1.99 36.05 16.85
C GLU A 145 -1.94 35.57 15.39
N PRO A 146 -2.01 36.49 14.41
CA PRO A 146 -1.84 36.14 13.00
C PRO A 146 -0.54 35.35 12.75
N GLY A 147 -0.64 34.13 12.22
CA GLY A 147 0.51 33.25 11.97
C GLY A 147 0.98 32.43 13.18
N GLY A 148 0.32 32.50 14.33
CA GLY A 148 0.68 31.71 15.52
C GLY A 148 0.74 30.21 15.25
N MET A 149 -0.28 29.68 14.57
CA MET A 149 -0.34 28.26 14.20
C MET A 149 0.70 27.87 13.14
N ARG A 150 1.09 28.80 12.26
CA ARG A 150 2.18 28.60 11.30
C ARG A 150 3.52 28.41 12.00
N ALA A 151 3.83 29.19 13.03
CA ALA A 151 5.06 29.01 13.81
C ALA A 151 5.10 27.63 14.51
N VAL A 152 3.96 27.15 14.99
CA VAL A 152 3.83 25.77 15.53
C VAL A 152 4.10 24.74 14.43
N ALA A 153 3.52 24.92 13.24
CA ALA A 153 3.75 24.04 12.10
C ALA A 153 5.23 23.98 11.69
N GLU A 154 5.93 25.11 11.69
CA GLU A 154 7.37 25.20 11.34
C GLU A 154 8.24 24.45 12.37
N ARG A 155 7.99 24.63 13.68
CA ARG A 155 8.69 23.90 14.74
C ARG A 155 8.39 22.39 14.71
N LEU A 156 7.14 22.02 14.49
CA LEU A 156 6.73 20.62 14.34
C LEU A 156 7.42 19.99 13.11
N ALA A 157 7.52 20.73 12.01
CA ALA A 157 8.22 20.26 10.82
C ALA A 157 9.72 20.08 11.07
N GLU A 158 10.36 20.97 11.84
CA GLU A 158 11.75 20.83 12.26
C GLU A 158 11.96 19.58 13.13
N GLY A 159 11.13 19.41 14.16
CA GLY A 159 11.16 18.25 15.04
C GLY A 159 10.93 16.92 14.32
N TRP A 160 10.07 16.93 13.29
CA TRP A 160 9.85 15.78 12.40
C TRP A 160 11.09 15.49 11.55
N ARG A 161 11.64 16.49 10.86
CA ARG A 161 12.81 16.33 9.97
C ARG A 161 14.03 15.83 10.72
N ALA A 162 14.27 16.31 11.94
CA ALA A 162 15.38 15.86 12.76
C ALA A 162 15.34 14.35 13.06
N ARG A 163 14.13 13.75 13.11
CA ARG A 163 13.93 12.34 13.48
C ARG A 163 13.72 11.42 12.29
N ARG A 164 13.02 11.90 11.26
CA ARG A 164 12.51 11.08 10.15
C ARG A 164 12.99 11.56 8.78
N GLY A 165 13.76 12.64 8.72
CA GLY A 165 14.10 13.31 7.47
C GLY A 165 12.89 13.96 6.82
N ARG A 166 13.03 14.29 5.53
CA ARG A 166 11.96 14.89 4.71
C ARG A 166 11.66 13.97 3.53
N ARG A 167 10.41 13.51 3.44
CA ARG A 167 9.93 12.78 2.25
C ARG A 167 9.73 13.72 1.08
N ALA A 168 9.74 13.19 -0.14
CA ALA A 168 9.37 13.95 -1.32
C ALA A 168 7.91 14.42 -1.20
N VAL A 169 7.67 15.69 -1.53
CA VAL A 169 6.31 16.23 -1.58
C VAL A 169 5.65 15.74 -2.87
N VAL A 170 4.49 15.10 -2.72
CA VAL A 170 3.73 14.51 -3.82
C VAL A 170 2.47 15.35 -4.05
N PRO A 171 2.00 15.52 -5.31
CA PRO A 171 0.77 16.26 -5.59
C PRO A 171 -0.42 15.71 -4.79
N GLN A 172 -1.25 16.60 -4.23
CA GLN A 172 -2.42 16.20 -3.43
C GLN A 172 -3.38 15.29 -4.21
N ARG A 173 -3.54 15.53 -5.52
CA ARG A 173 -4.37 14.67 -6.39
C ARG A 173 -3.92 13.21 -6.40
N THR A 174 -2.62 12.96 -6.24
CA THR A 174 -2.01 11.63 -6.27
C THR A 174 -2.23 10.95 -4.92
N LEU A 175 -2.04 11.68 -3.81
CA LEU A 175 -2.41 11.21 -2.48
C LEU A 175 -3.89 10.84 -2.40
N ASP A 176 -4.78 11.70 -2.88
CA ASP A 176 -6.23 11.45 -2.88
C ASP A 176 -6.57 10.19 -3.69
N ALA A 177 -5.93 10.00 -4.84
CA ALA A 177 -6.11 8.81 -5.68
C ALA A 177 -5.62 7.52 -4.98
N VAL A 178 -4.53 7.59 -4.21
CA VAL A 178 -4.04 6.46 -3.42
C VAL A 178 -4.93 6.17 -2.20
N VAL A 179 -5.49 7.19 -1.56
CA VAL A 179 -6.49 7.00 -0.48
C VAL A 179 -7.72 6.25 -1.01
N GLU A 180 -8.17 6.52 -2.24
CA GLU A 180 -9.28 5.80 -2.88
C GLU A 180 -8.97 4.30 -3.11
N LEU A 181 -7.71 3.87 -3.13
CA LEU A 181 -7.33 2.45 -3.21
C LEU A 181 -7.66 1.68 -1.91
N GLY A 182 -7.77 2.37 -0.78
CA GLY A 182 -8.08 1.75 0.51
C GLY A 182 -7.01 0.76 0.97
N LEU A 183 -5.74 1.15 0.87
CA LEU A 183 -4.60 0.33 1.26
C LEU A 183 -4.70 -0.09 2.74
N LEU A 184 -4.43 -1.37 3.03
CA LEU A 184 -4.54 -1.90 4.40
C LEU A 184 -3.28 -1.72 5.23
N ARG A 185 -2.11 -1.63 4.58
CA ARG A 185 -0.80 -1.74 5.23
C ARG A 185 0.03 -0.47 5.16
N LEU A 186 -0.16 0.36 4.14
CA LEU A 186 0.59 1.61 3.96
C LEU A 186 -0.40 2.76 3.92
N SER A 187 -0.04 3.88 4.53
CA SER A 187 -0.70 5.16 4.25
C SER A 187 -0.40 5.61 2.81
N ALA A 188 -1.19 6.55 2.29
CA ALA A 188 -0.97 7.10 0.96
C ALA A 188 0.43 7.73 0.81
N ALA A 189 0.92 8.42 1.83
CA ALA A 189 2.25 9.03 1.82
C ALA A 189 3.38 7.99 1.83
N GLU A 190 3.28 6.93 2.63
CA GLU A 190 4.27 5.83 2.63
C GLU A 190 4.26 5.05 1.31
N PHE A 191 3.08 4.83 0.75
CA PHE A 191 2.95 4.23 -0.58
C PHE A 191 3.67 5.08 -1.63
N CYS A 192 3.44 6.40 -1.66
CA CYS A 192 4.11 7.29 -2.61
C CYS A 192 5.62 7.42 -2.34
N ALA A 193 6.05 7.40 -1.07
CA ALA A 193 7.44 7.44 -0.67
C ALA A 193 8.24 6.23 -1.22
N ALA A 194 7.61 5.06 -1.27
CA ALA A 194 8.21 3.87 -1.87
C ALA A 194 8.57 4.05 -3.36
N PHE A 195 7.91 4.95 -4.09
CA PHE A 195 8.28 5.25 -5.49
C PHE A 195 9.26 6.41 -5.59
N THR A 196 9.05 7.46 -4.81
CA THR A 196 9.80 8.71 -4.93
C THR A 196 11.17 8.65 -4.26
N GLN A 197 11.31 7.89 -3.17
CA GLN A 197 12.55 7.75 -2.39
C GLN A 197 12.71 6.29 -1.87
N PRO A 198 12.73 5.28 -2.76
CA PRO A 198 12.71 3.87 -2.36
C PRO A 198 13.87 3.48 -1.42
N GLY A 199 15.07 4.05 -1.61
CA GLY A 199 16.24 3.76 -0.76
C GLY A 199 16.20 4.39 0.63
N ALA A 200 15.24 5.27 0.92
CA ALA A 200 15.00 5.81 2.27
C ALA A 200 13.91 5.04 3.01
N GLU A 201 13.21 4.12 2.34
CA GLU A 201 12.11 3.38 2.94
C GLU A 201 12.62 2.21 3.79
N PRO A 202 12.14 2.07 5.04
CA PRO A 202 12.50 0.95 5.90
C PRO A 202 12.25 -0.41 5.26
N GLY A 203 13.28 -1.27 5.28
CA GLY A 203 13.27 -2.59 4.66
C GLY A 203 13.74 -2.60 3.21
N LEU A 204 13.88 -1.44 2.56
CA LEU A 204 14.51 -1.28 1.24
C LEU A 204 15.84 -0.53 1.30
N ASP A 205 16.10 0.15 2.43
CA ASP A 205 17.27 0.98 2.68
C ASP A 205 18.59 0.19 2.70
N ALA A 206 18.56 -1.11 3.00
CA ALA A 206 19.72 -1.99 2.96
C ALA A 206 19.34 -3.41 2.49
N PRO A 207 20.31 -4.21 2.00
CA PRO A 207 20.14 -5.65 1.85
C PRO A 207 19.76 -6.31 3.18
N LEU A 208 18.90 -7.34 3.13
CA LEU A 208 18.34 -8.00 4.31
C LEU A 208 18.79 -9.46 4.40
N ASP A 209 19.52 -9.80 5.45
CA ASP A 209 19.75 -11.18 5.87
C ASP A 209 18.58 -11.66 6.74
N THR A 210 17.76 -12.56 6.20
CA THR A 210 16.60 -13.10 6.91
C THR A 210 16.79 -14.58 7.22
N TRP A 211 16.23 -15.02 8.34
CA TRP A 211 16.30 -16.41 8.79
C TRP A 211 15.01 -16.83 9.48
N ILE A 212 14.89 -18.13 9.75
CA ILE A 212 13.73 -18.69 10.46
C ILE A 212 14.10 -18.88 11.93
N ARG A 213 13.24 -18.41 12.83
CA ARG A 213 13.34 -18.64 14.28
C ARG A 213 12.16 -19.41 14.84
N ASN A 214 12.30 -19.99 16.03
CA ASN A 214 11.18 -20.55 16.76
C ASN A 214 10.27 -19.45 17.32
N SER A 215 8.98 -19.74 17.43
CA SER A 215 8.00 -18.88 18.11
C SER A 215 6.88 -19.74 18.71
N GLU A 216 6.08 -19.15 19.60
CA GLU A 216 4.90 -19.82 20.18
C GLU A 216 3.87 -20.25 19.13
N HIS A 217 3.93 -19.68 17.93
CA HIS A 217 3.06 -20.00 16.79
C HIS A 217 3.77 -20.82 15.70
N GLY A 218 4.92 -21.41 16.03
CA GLY A 218 5.77 -22.17 15.12
C GLY A 218 6.82 -21.33 14.39
N PRO A 219 7.49 -21.91 13.39
CA PRO A 219 8.57 -21.23 12.68
C PRO A 219 8.10 -19.92 12.04
N LEU A 220 8.90 -18.86 12.26
CA LEU A 220 8.63 -17.51 11.80
C LEU A 220 9.87 -16.95 11.10
N LEU A 221 9.67 -16.37 9.92
CA LEU A 221 10.69 -15.61 9.20
C LEU A 221 10.97 -14.29 9.95
N THR A 222 12.25 -13.96 10.16
CA THR A 222 12.69 -12.79 10.91
C THR A 222 14.01 -12.27 10.34
N ASP A 223 14.40 -11.09 10.80
CA ASP A 223 15.73 -10.52 10.70
C ASP A 223 16.10 -9.85 12.04
N ALA A 224 17.25 -9.17 12.10
CA ALA A 224 17.77 -8.54 13.31
C ALA A 224 16.91 -7.38 13.83
N ARG A 225 16.19 -6.69 12.94
CA ARG A 225 15.44 -5.45 13.22
C ARG A 225 13.95 -5.56 12.89
N TRP A 226 13.48 -6.74 12.51
CA TRP A 226 12.12 -6.96 12.02
C TRP A 226 11.79 -6.19 10.73
N ASP A 227 12.82 -5.82 9.96
CA ASP A 227 12.70 -5.17 8.66
C ASP A 227 12.08 -6.06 7.58
N VAL A 228 12.14 -7.39 7.71
CA VAL A 228 11.49 -8.33 6.77
C VAL A 228 9.99 -8.08 6.66
N VAL A 229 9.32 -7.71 7.77
CA VAL A 229 7.89 -7.38 7.75
C VAL A 229 7.66 -6.12 6.94
N ARG A 230 8.52 -5.11 7.08
CA ARG A 230 8.43 -3.86 6.33
C ARG A 230 8.67 -4.12 4.85
N PHE A 231 9.69 -4.91 4.50
CA PHE A 231 9.95 -5.33 3.13
C PHE A 231 8.73 -6.05 2.51
N GLN A 232 8.15 -7.03 3.22
CA GLN A 232 6.96 -7.75 2.75
C GLN A 232 5.73 -6.84 2.63
N GLU A 233 5.54 -5.87 3.54
CA GLU A 233 4.48 -4.85 3.40
C GLU A 233 4.62 -4.07 2.08
N ARG A 234 5.85 -3.66 1.71
CA ARG A 234 6.10 -2.98 0.43
C ARG A 234 5.90 -3.92 -0.74
N LEU A 235 6.44 -5.14 -0.68
CA LEU A 235 6.30 -6.12 -1.74
C LEU A 235 4.80 -6.39 -2.04
N HIS A 236 4.01 -6.69 -1.02
CA HIS A 236 2.59 -7.02 -1.17
C HIS A 236 1.66 -5.81 -1.42
N THR A 237 2.08 -4.60 -1.08
CA THR A 237 1.25 -3.41 -1.30
C THR A 237 1.63 -2.69 -2.58
N VAL A 238 2.93 -2.54 -2.84
CA VAL A 238 3.41 -1.70 -3.94
C VAL A 238 3.46 -2.46 -5.26
N VAL A 239 3.92 -3.72 -5.26
CA VAL A 239 4.07 -4.50 -6.50
C VAL A 239 2.72 -4.71 -7.20
N PRO A 240 1.63 -5.13 -6.52
CA PRO A 240 0.33 -5.26 -7.18
C PRO A 240 -0.23 -3.95 -7.76
N HIS A 241 0.18 -2.81 -7.20
CA HIS A 241 -0.26 -1.48 -7.62
C HIS A 241 0.70 -0.78 -8.58
N LEU A 242 1.83 -1.40 -8.98
CA LEU A 242 2.71 -0.87 -10.04
C LEU A 242 1.92 -0.66 -11.35
N SER A 243 1.01 -1.60 -11.65
CA SER A 243 0.13 -1.52 -12.82
C SER A 243 -0.82 -0.31 -12.75
N TRP A 244 -1.36 -0.01 -11.56
CA TRP A 244 -2.18 1.17 -11.31
C TRP A 244 -1.35 2.45 -11.43
N VAL A 245 -0.16 2.52 -10.82
CA VAL A 245 0.74 3.68 -10.93
C VAL A 245 1.12 3.96 -12.39
N TYR A 246 1.40 2.91 -13.16
CA TYR A 246 1.65 2.99 -14.60
C TYR A 246 0.45 3.51 -15.40
N ALA A 247 -0.76 3.01 -15.09
CA ALA A 247 -1.98 3.24 -15.86
C ALA A 247 -2.72 4.55 -15.52
N GLU A 248 -2.82 4.84 -14.22
CA GLU A 248 -3.81 5.74 -13.61
C GLU A 248 -3.20 7.04 -13.09
N LEU A 249 -1.87 7.15 -13.09
CA LEU A 249 -1.18 8.41 -12.87
C LEU A 249 -0.70 8.99 -14.20
N PRO A 250 -0.76 10.33 -14.38
CA PRO A 250 -0.32 10.95 -15.61
C PRO A 250 1.21 10.89 -15.74
N ALA A 251 1.71 10.87 -16.97
CA ALA A 251 3.14 11.07 -17.24
C ALA A 251 3.61 12.41 -16.63
N GLY A 252 4.78 12.41 -15.98
CA GLY A 252 5.28 13.56 -15.21
C GLY A 252 4.81 13.60 -13.75
N ASP A 253 4.02 12.61 -13.30
CA ASP A 253 3.75 12.44 -11.88
C ASP A 253 4.96 11.78 -11.18
N PRO A 254 5.47 12.34 -10.06
CA PRO A 254 6.69 11.85 -9.42
C PRO A 254 6.58 10.39 -8.92
N VAL A 255 5.37 9.91 -8.60
CA VAL A 255 5.16 8.51 -8.18
C VAL A 255 5.27 7.58 -9.39
N ARG A 256 4.70 7.98 -10.53
CA ARG A 256 4.83 7.23 -11.79
C ARG A 256 6.28 7.20 -12.28
N ASP A 257 6.92 8.36 -12.29
CA ASP A 257 8.29 8.50 -12.78
C ASP A 257 9.32 7.80 -11.86
N GLY A 258 8.98 7.59 -10.59
CA GLY A 258 9.77 6.83 -9.63
C GLY A 258 9.68 5.30 -9.76
N ALA A 259 8.68 4.76 -10.47
CA ALA A 259 8.46 3.32 -10.58
C ALA A 259 9.66 2.52 -11.13
N PRO A 260 10.38 2.97 -12.18
CA PRO A 260 11.62 2.31 -12.62
C PRO A 260 12.69 2.20 -11.53
N GLY A 261 12.88 3.26 -10.75
CA GLY A 261 13.86 3.29 -9.65
C GLY A 261 13.51 2.30 -8.53
N LEU A 262 12.23 2.23 -8.15
CA LEU A 262 11.75 1.24 -7.19
C LEU A 262 11.93 -0.18 -7.71
N VAL A 263 11.54 -0.48 -8.96
CA VAL A 263 11.68 -1.83 -9.53
C VAL A 263 13.15 -2.26 -9.54
N ARG A 264 14.05 -1.37 -9.95
CA ARG A 264 15.51 -1.63 -9.93
C ARG A 264 16.00 -1.96 -8.52
N LEU A 265 15.59 -1.18 -7.52
CA LEU A 265 15.98 -1.43 -6.13
C LEU A 265 15.41 -2.76 -5.61
N LEU A 266 14.14 -3.06 -5.88
CA LEU A 266 13.54 -4.33 -5.49
C LEU A 266 14.29 -5.51 -6.11
N LEU A 267 14.61 -5.44 -7.40
CA LEU A 267 15.41 -6.47 -8.07
C LEU A 267 16.78 -6.62 -7.42
N GLU A 268 17.48 -5.52 -7.11
CA GLU A 268 18.76 -5.55 -6.39
C GLU A 268 18.62 -6.23 -5.02
N ARG A 269 17.57 -5.94 -4.26
CA ARG A 269 17.31 -6.58 -2.95
C ARG A 269 16.99 -8.07 -3.10
N LEU A 270 16.31 -8.47 -4.17
CA LEU A 270 16.00 -9.87 -4.47
C LEU A 270 17.24 -10.68 -4.89
N GLU A 271 18.29 -10.04 -5.41
CA GLU A 271 19.58 -10.69 -5.70
C GLU A 271 20.44 -10.91 -4.44
N HIS A 272 20.04 -10.43 -3.26
CA HIS A 272 20.80 -10.63 -2.03
C HIS A 272 20.74 -12.10 -1.58
N PRO A 273 21.88 -12.83 -1.48
CA PRO A 273 21.89 -14.26 -1.16
C PRO A 273 21.32 -14.63 0.22
N GLY A 274 21.40 -13.69 1.17
CA GLY A 274 20.88 -13.86 2.53
C GLY A 274 19.38 -13.61 2.67
N LEU A 275 18.71 -13.16 1.61
CA LEU A 275 17.28 -12.94 1.64
C LEU A 275 16.52 -14.26 1.46
N LEU A 276 15.78 -14.64 2.49
CA LEU A 276 14.79 -15.71 2.49
C LEU A 276 13.39 -15.09 2.52
N LEU A 277 12.52 -15.52 1.59
CA LEU A 277 11.12 -15.08 1.47
C LEU A 277 10.17 -16.27 1.55
N ARG A 278 8.88 -16.00 1.73
CA ARG A 278 7.86 -17.06 1.80
C ARG A 278 7.38 -17.44 0.40
N ALA A 279 7.56 -18.70 0.02
CA ALA A 279 7.03 -19.23 -1.24
C ALA A 279 5.56 -19.65 -1.11
N GLY A 280 5.16 -20.15 0.06
CA GLY A 280 3.77 -20.50 0.35
C GLY A 280 3.62 -21.80 1.12
N ARG A 281 2.66 -22.62 0.72
CA ARG A 281 2.35 -23.91 1.33
C ARG A 281 2.30 -25.00 0.25
N PRO A 282 2.57 -26.27 0.59
CA PRO A 282 2.42 -27.36 -0.37
C PRO A 282 0.99 -27.41 -0.92
N ALA A 283 0.85 -27.65 -2.22
CA ALA A 283 -0.45 -27.92 -2.82
C ALA A 283 -1.10 -29.17 -2.20
N ALA A 284 -2.43 -29.26 -2.31
CA ALA A 284 -3.15 -30.44 -1.85
C ALA A 284 -2.59 -31.70 -2.52
N GLY A 285 -2.20 -32.69 -1.71
CA GLY A 285 -1.62 -33.95 -2.19
C GLY A 285 -0.10 -33.96 -2.39
N VAL A 286 0.60 -32.83 -2.28
CA VAL A 286 2.07 -32.77 -2.41
C VAL A 286 2.79 -33.32 -1.17
N GLY A 287 2.25 -33.04 0.02
CA GLY A 287 2.80 -33.52 1.28
C GLY A 287 2.21 -32.77 2.46
N ARG A 288 2.13 -33.41 3.64
CA ARG A 288 1.59 -32.80 4.87
C ARG A 288 2.62 -32.66 5.98
N THR A 289 3.80 -33.24 5.80
CA THR A 289 4.94 -33.14 6.70
C THR A 289 6.21 -32.94 5.92
N VAL A 290 7.27 -32.48 6.58
CA VAL A 290 8.62 -32.45 6.03
C VAL A 290 9.09 -33.82 5.57
N ALA A 291 8.70 -34.90 6.27
CA ALA A 291 9.05 -36.25 5.89
C ALA A 291 8.50 -36.64 4.50
N ASP A 292 7.28 -36.21 4.17
CA ASP A 292 6.66 -36.45 2.85
C ASP A 292 7.40 -35.70 1.72
N LEU A 293 8.17 -34.67 2.06
CA LEU A 293 8.77 -33.74 1.12
C LEU A 293 10.28 -34.00 0.90
N HIS A 294 10.86 -34.99 1.58
CA HIS A 294 12.28 -35.34 1.47
C HIS A 294 12.70 -35.77 0.06
N GLU A 295 11.91 -36.60 -0.63
CA GLU A 295 12.24 -37.03 -1.99
C GLU A 295 12.24 -35.85 -2.99
N ARG A 296 11.54 -34.75 -2.65
CA ARG A 296 11.43 -33.58 -3.51
C ARG A 296 12.50 -32.53 -3.24
N PHE A 297 12.76 -32.23 -1.97
CA PHE A 297 13.66 -31.14 -1.56
C PHE A 297 14.94 -31.65 -0.86
N GLY A 298 15.14 -32.96 -0.78
CA GLY A 298 16.30 -33.57 -0.15
C GLY A 298 16.22 -33.68 1.38
N PHE A 299 17.35 -34.03 1.99
CA PHE A 299 17.43 -34.50 3.38
C PHE A 299 18.24 -33.59 4.31
N ARG A 300 18.84 -32.52 3.78
CA ARG A 300 19.67 -31.61 4.57
C ARG A 300 18.76 -30.74 5.45
N PRO A 301 18.93 -30.70 6.77
CA PRO A 301 18.14 -29.82 7.63
C PRO A 301 18.54 -28.35 7.46
N TYR A 302 17.63 -27.44 7.78
CA TYR A 302 17.90 -26.00 7.77
C TYR A 302 18.98 -25.62 8.78
N ALA A 303 19.99 -24.90 8.32
CA ALA A 303 21.13 -24.44 9.11
C ALA A 303 21.13 -22.91 9.25
N GLY A 304 20.11 -22.38 9.93
CA GLY A 304 20.04 -20.96 10.30
C GLY A 304 20.78 -20.62 11.60
N PRO A 305 20.78 -19.35 12.01
CA PRO A 305 21.37 -18.89 13.29
C PRO A 305 20.76 -19.58 14.52
N GLU A 306 19.53 -20.07 14.40
CA GLU A 306 18.80 -20.77 15.45
C GLU A 306 18.41 -22.17 14.96
N ARG A 307 18.62 -23.18 15.81
CA ARG A 307 18.15 -24.54 15.55
C ARG A 307 16.64 -24.60 15.75
N LEU A 308 15.91 -25.03 14.72
CA LEU A 308 14.45 -25.15 14.79
C LEU A 308 14.02 -26.37 15.62
N ASP A 309 12.92 -26.20 16.37
CA ASP A 309 12.28 -27.26 17.16
C ASP A 309 11.45 -28.23 16.30
N VAL A 310 11.23 -27.88 15.03
CA VAL A 310 10.49 -28.67 14.06
C VAL A 310 11.42 -29.28 13.01
N ALA A 311 10.97 -30.33 12.34
CA ALA A 311 11.66 -30.86 11.17
C ALA A 311 11.76 -29.79 10.07
N SER A 312 12.89 -29.80 9.35
CA SER A 312 13.15 -28.88 8.27
C SER A 312 13.98 -29.52 7.16
N ILE A 313 13.89 -28.95 5.96
CA ILE A 313 14.72 -29.26 4.79
C ILE A 313 15.29 -27.95 4.24
N ASP A 314 16.52 -27.97 3.75
CA ASP A 314 17.16 -26.89 3.00
C ASP A 314 17.96 -27.45 1.81
N ASP A 315 17.53 -27.16 0.59
CA ASP A 315 18.20 -27.57 -0.65
C ASP A 315 19.11 -26.48 -1.25
N GLY A 316 19.28 -25.39 -0.51
CA GLY A 316 20.00 -24.17 -0.94
C GLY A 316 19.11 -23.13 -1.62
N LEU A 317 18.06 -23.54 -2.35
CA LEU A 317 17.04 -22.63 -2.88
C LEU A 317 15.85 -22.54 -1.92
N THR A 318 15.27 -23.69 -1.60
CA THR A 318 14.03 -23.86 -0.84
C THR A 318 14.34 -24.29 0.59
N VAL A 319 13.68 -23.64 1.55
CA VAL A 319 13.64 -24.09 2.94
C VAL A 319 12.21 -24.53 3.27
N VAL A 320 12.05 -25.75 3.76
CA VAL A 320 10.76 -26.29 4.18
C VAL A 320 10.77 -26.46 5.69
N THR A 321 9.71 -26.04 6.37
CA THR A 321 9.54 -26.28 7.81
C THR A 321 8.19 -26.92 8.10
N ASP A 322 8.16 -27.88 9.02
CA ASP A 322 6.91 -28.38 9.56
C ASP A 322 6.13 -27.28 10.29
N GLY A 323 4.79 -27.35 10.25
CA GLY A 323 3.96 -26.48 11.07
C GLY A 323 3.99 -26.90 12.55
N ALA A 324 3.78 -25.93 13.44
CA ALA A 324 3.57 -26.20 14.86
C ALA A 324 2.27 -26.98 15.09
N VAL A 325 2.27 -27.75 16.17
CA VAL A 325 1.08 -28.44 16.70
C VAL A 325 0.44 -27.51 17.72
N ASP A 326 -0.82 -27.14 17.49
CA ASP A 326 -1.55 -26.29 18.43
C ASP A 326 -2.00 -27.07 19.68
N ARG A 327 -2.59 -26.36 20.66
CA ARG A 327 -3.09 -26.97 21.90
C ARG A 327 -4.18 -28.03 21.69
N ARG A 328 -4.79 -28.08 20.49
CA ARG A 328 -5.83 -29.05 20.12
C ARG A 328 -5.25 -30.26 19.38
N GLY A 329 -3.92 -30.33 19.24
CA GLY A 329 -3.23 -31.38 18.51
C GLY A 329 -3.27 -31.21 16.98
N TYR A 330 -3.78 -30.08 16.48
CA TYR A 330 -3.80 -29.81 15.05
C TYR A 330 -2.43 -29.31 14.59
N ARG A 331 -1.83 -30.04 13.64
CA ARG A 331 -0.60 -29.62 12.97
C ARG A 331 -0.94 -28.70 11.80
N SER A 332 -0.40 -27.48 11.82
CA SER A 332 -0.47 -26.60 10.66
C SER A 332 0.29 -27.20 9.47
N PRO A 333 -0.15 -26.96 8.22
CA PRO A 333 0.57 -27.47 7.05
C PRO A 333 2.02 -26.95 7.01
N PRO A 334 2.94 -27.68 6.35
CA PRO A 334 4.30 -27.21 6.14
C PRO A 334 4.32 -25.84 5.46
N LYS A 335 5.38 -25.08 5.73
CA LYS A 335 5.64 -23.78 5.08
C LYS A 335 6.85 -23.93 4.17
N LEU A 336 6.76 -23.36 2.98
CA LEU A 336 7.87 -23.26 2.03
C LEU A 336 8.37 -21.82 2.01
N TYR A 337 9.68 -21.69 2.10
CA TYR A 337 10.43 -20.46 1.94
C TYR A 337 11.43 -20.66 0.80
N PHE A 338 11.91 -19.58 0.19
CA PHE A 338 12.86 -19.64 -0.89
C PHE A 338 13.82 -18.46 -0.86
N ARG A 339 15.01 -18.65 -1.43
CA ARG A 339 16.03 -17.62 -1.62
C ARG A 339 15.90 -17.05 -3.03
N PRO A 340 15.39 -15.82 -3.22
CA PRO A 340 15.13 -15.29 -4.57
C PRO A 340 16.39 -15.19 -5.43
N ALA A 341 17.56 -14.94 -4.83
CA ALA A 341 18.85 -14.88 -5.53
C ALA A 341 19.23 -16.20 -6.25
N TYR A 342 18.63 -17.33 -5.85
CA TYR A 342 18.87 -18.64 -6.45
C TYR A 342 17.66 -19.17 -7.23
N PHE A 343 16.59 -18.36 -7.35
CA PHE A 343 15.39 -18.72 -8.10
C PHE A 343 15.52 -18.24 -9.55
N GLY A 344 15.39 -19.16 -10.51
CA GLY A 344 15.57 -18.88 -11.93
C GLY A 344 15.04 -20.00 -12.83
N ASP A 345 15.63 -20.18 -14.01
CA ASP A 345 15.21 -21.22 -14.96
C ASP A 345 15.96 -22.55 -14.75
N ASP A 346 15.83 -23.13 -13.56
CA ASP A 346 16.44 -24.41 -13.20
C ASP A 346 15.43 -25.43 -12.64
N GLU A 347 15.88 -26.68 -12.50
CA GLU A 347 15.03 -27.78 -12.03
C GLU A 347 14.53 -27.59 -10.59
N ARG A 348 15.31 -26.97 -9.71
CA ARG A 348 14.89 -26.72 -8.32
C ARG A 348 13.79 -25.66 -8.29
N SER A 349 13.92 -24.62 -9.10
CA SER A 349 12.93 -23.55 -9.25
C SER A 349 11.62 -24.10 -9.81
N ARG A 350 11.67 -24.95 -10.85
CA ARG A 350 10.49 -25.67 -11.38
C ARG A 350 9.87 -26.61 -10.34
N THR A 351 10.70 -27.28 -9.52
CA THR A 351 10.24 -28.17 -8.44
C THR A 351 9.50 -27.40 -7.35
N LEU A 352 10.00 -26.23 -6.95
CA LEU A 352 9.34 -25.32 -6.02
C LEU A 352 8.01 -24.83 -6.59
N ALA A 353 7.99 -24.30 -7.82
CA ALA A 353 6.80 -23.79 -8.47
C ALA A 353 5.70 -24.87 -8.60
N ALA A 354 6.07 -26.11 -8.92
CA ALA A 354 5.13 -27.23 -9.00
C ALA A 354 4.64 -27.75 -7.64
N ALA A 355 5.32 -27.40 -6.54
CA ALA A 355 4.98 -27.87 -5.20
C ALA A 355 4.03 -26.94 -4.45
N ILE A 356 4.00 -25.65 -4.80
CA ILE A 356 3.18 -24.66 -4.11
C ILE A 356 1.71 -24.76 -4.54
N SER A 357 0.81 -24.50 -3.60
CA SER A 357 -0.61 -24.43 -3.91
C SER A 357 -0.90 -23.20 -4.76
N ASP A 358 -1.71 -23.39 -5.81
CA ASP A 358 -2.32 -22.30 -6.59
C ASP A 358 -3.40 -21.53 -5.80
N SER A 359 -3.56 -21.84 -4.50
CA SER A 359 -4.55 -21.17 -3.64
C SER A 359 -4.01 -19.83 -3.16
N GLY A 360 -3.70 -18.93 -4.11
CA GLY A 360 -3.22 -17.54 -3.99
C GLY A 360 -3.32 -16.94 -2.60
N GLY A 361 -2.46 -17.38 -1.69
CA GLY A 361 -2.45 -16.90 -0.33
C GLY A 361 -2.04 -15.43 -0.40
N SER A 362 -2.78 -14.54 0.26
CA SER A 362 -2.52 -13.09 0.23
C SER A 362 -1.14 -12.63 0.79
N LEU A 363 -0.23 -13.58 1.04
CA LEU A 363 1.05 -13.43 1.73
C LEU A 363 2.16 -14.31 1.12
N ASP A 364 1.99 -14.81 -0.10
CA ASP A 364 3.03 -15.59 -0.77
C ASP A 364 3.85 -14.66 -1.70
N ASP A 365 5.17 -14.65 -1.52
CA ASP A 365 6.08 -13.69 -2.14
C ASP A 365 6.48 -14.10 -3.57
N LEU A 366 6.47 -15.41 -3.87
CA LEU A 366 6.98 -15.97 -5.13
C LEU A 366 6.30 -15.39 -6.39
N PRO A 367 4.96 -15.32 -6.48
CA PRO A 367 4.32 -14.76 -7.68
C PRO A 367 4.67 -13.28 -7.93
N LEU A 368 4.94 -12.51 -6.86
CA LEU A 368 5.37 -11.11 -6.97
C LEU A 368 6.80 -11.01 -7.51
N VAL A 369 7.69 -11.89 -7.04
CA VAL A 369 9.08 -11.98 -7.52
C VAL A 369 9.13 -12.42 -8.99
N GLU A 370 8.35 -13.43 -9.37
CA GLU A 370 8.24 -13.90 -10.76
C GLU A 370 7.76 -12.79 -11.68
N TRP A 371 6.72 -12.05 -11.27
CA TRP A 371 6.20 -10.95 -12.08
C TRP A 371 7.18 -9.79 -12.20
N LEU A 372 7.87 -9.40 -11.11
CA LEU A 372 8.90 -8.35 -11.13
C LEU A 372 10.05 -8.67 -12.10
N ARG A 373 10.51 -9.93 -12.13
CA ARG A 373 11.53 -10.42 -13.08
C ARG A 373 10.96 -10.74 -14.46
N GLY A 374 9.64 -10.71 -14.60
CA GLY A 374 8.92 -11.10 -15.79
C GLY A 374 8.91 -10.01 -16.87
N PRO A 375 8.63 -10.40 -18.13
CA PRO A 375 8.71 -9.49 -19.25
C PRO A 375 7.63 -8.39 -19.24
N ALA A 376 6.49 -8.62 -18.57
CA ALA A 376 5.43 -7.62 -18.44
C ALA A 376 5.86 -6.42 -17.58
N CYS A 377 6.49 -6.67 -16.43
CA CYS A 377 7.07 -5.63 -15.58
C CYS A 377 8.16 -4.87 -16.33
N ALA A 378 9.07 -5.58 -17.01
CA ALA A 378 10.15 -4.95 -17.79
C ALA A 378 9.61 -3.99 -18.86
N ARG A 379 8.58 -4.38 -19.62
CA ARG A 379 7.96 -3.50 -20.64
C ARG A 379 7.21 -2.32 -20.01
N ILE A 380 6.57 -2.49 -18.85
CA ILE A 380 5.95 -1.37 -18.12
C ILE A 380 7.02 -0.35 -17.71
N VAL A 381 8.16 -0.81 -17.17
CA VAL A 381 9.28 0.05 -16.78
C VAL A 381 9.86 0.77 -18.00
N GLU A 382 10.13 0.05 -19.10
CA GLU A 382 10.65 0.62 -20.34
C GLU A 382 9.73 1.72 -20.90
N ARG A 383 8.41 1.54 -20.84
CA ARG A 383 7.44 2.56 -21.27
C ARG A 383 7.51 3.85 -20.44
N ILE A 384 7.76 3.73 -19.14
CA ILE A 384 7.92 4.89 -18.25
C ILE A 384 9.25 5.58 -18.55
N GLU A 385 10.36 4.82 -18.63
CA GLU A 385 11.70 5.36 -18.87
C GLU A 385 11.86 6.00 -20.25
N SER A 386 11.24 5.42 -21.29
CA SER A 386 11.28 5.96 -22.66
C SER A 386 10.43 7.21 -22.86
N ALA A 387 9.69 7.66 -21.82
CA ALA A 387 8.76 8.77 -21.90
C ALA A 387 7.78 8.64 -23.09
N ALA A 388 7.24 7.44 -23.30
CA ALA A 388 6.36 7.12 -24.42
C ALA A 388 5.06 7.95 -24.47
N LEU A 389 4.74 8.69 -23.40
CA LEU A 389 3.57 9.55 -23.29
C LEU A 389 3.95 11.02 -23.10
N PRO A 390 3.21 11.96 -23.70
CA PRO A 390 3.30 13.37 -23.36
C PRO A 390 3.00 13.63 -21.88
N ALA A 391 3.63 14.63 -21.28
CA ALA A 391 3.36 15.03 -19.90
C ALA A 391 1.86 15.33 -19.69
N GLY A 392 1.29 14.82 -18.59
CA GLY A 392 -0.13 14.93 -18.29
C GLY A 392 -1.02 13.87 -18.94
N ALA A 393 -0.52 13.09 -19.92
CA ALA A 393 -1.27 12.01 -20.55
C ALA A 393 -1.23 10.72 -19.72
N TYR A 394 -2.20 9.82 -19.96
CA TYR A 394 -2.39 8.57 -19.23
C TYR A 394 -2.26 7.37 -20.17
N GLU A 395 -1.70 6.27 -19.67
CA GLU A 395 -1.66 5.01 -20.44
C GLU A 395 -3.07 4.46 -20.68
N SER A 396 -4.01 4.75 -19.76
CA SER A 396 -5.44 4.45 -19.91
C SER A 396 -6.12 5.24 -21.03
N ASN A 397 -5.48 6.23 -21.66
CA ASN A 397 -5.99 6.92 -22.85
C ASN A 397 -5.38 6.30 -24.13
N PRO A 398 -6.11 5.45 -24.87
CA PRO A 398 -5.58 4.79 -26.07
C PRO A 398 -5.25 5.76 -27.20
N ALA A 399 -5.85 6.96 -27.25
CA ALA A 399 -5.46 7.97 -28.24
C ALA A 399 -4.04 8.52 -28.00
N ALA A 400 -3.54 8.44 -26.76
CA ALA A 400 -2.17 8.78 -26.41
C ALA A 400 -1.25 7.55 -26.41
N SER A 401 -1.70 6.43 -25.85
CA SER A 401 -0.85 5.25 -25.62
C SER A 401 -0.80 4.27 -26.80
N ALA A 402 -1.81 4.27 -27.66
CA ALA A 402 -1.97 3.35 -28.79
C ALA A 402 -2.71 3.98 -29.99
N PRO A 403 -2.29 5.15 -30.52
CA PRO A 403 -3.03 5.90 -31.54
C PRO A 403 -3.30 5.08 -32.81
N GLU A 404 -2.36 4.23 -33.23
CA GLU A 404 -2.52 3.34 -34.39
C GLU A 404 -3.62 2.29 -34.21
N VAL A 405 -3.87 1.87 -32.96
CA VAL A 405 -4.99 0.96 -32.65
C VAL A 405 -6.31 1.73 -32.70
N VAL A 406 -6.34 2.97 -32.21
CA VAL A 406 -7.52 3.84 -32.31
C VAL A 406 -7.89 4.10 -33.76
N ALA A 407 -6.92 4.48 -34.60
CA ALA A 407 -7.16 4.73 -36.03
C ALA A 407 -7.70 3.49 -36.75
N ARG A 408 -7.19 2.30 -36.42
CA ARG A 408 -7.68 1.03 -36.97
C ARG A 408 -9.12 0.73 -36.54
N VAL A 409 -9.42 0.88 -35.25
CA VAL A 409 -10.78 0.68 -34.70
C VAL A 409 -11.76 1.66 -35.34
N ALA A 410 -11.37 2.94 -35.43
CA ALA A 410 -12.16 3.98 -36.08
C ALA A 410 -12.48 3.64 -37.54
N GLY A 411 -11.46 3.24 -38.31
CA GLY A 411 -11.61 2.83 -39.71
C GLY A 411 -12.51 1.61 -39.88
N SER A 412 -12.28 0.55 -39.10
CA SER A 412 -13.07 -0.69 -39.19
C SER A 412 -14.53 -0.53 -38.76
N LEU A 413 -14.81 0.34 -37.79
CA LEU A 413 -16.17 0.62 -37.32
C LEU A 413 -16.86 1.76 -38.10
N GLY A 414 -16.11 2.52 -38.89
CA GLY A 414 -16.58 3.70 -39.60
C GLY A 414 -17.06 4.80 -38.63
N VAL A 415 -16.32 5.04 -37.56
CA VAL A 415 -16.58 6.07 -36.53
C VAL A 415 -15.36 6.97 -36.36
N GLU A 416 -15.54 8.10 -35.69
CA GLU A 416 -14.44 8.99 -35.33
C GLU A 416 -13.54 8.38 -34.23
N GLU A 417 -12.35 8.96 -34.02
CA GLU A 417 -11.36 8.47 -33.06
C GLU A 417 -11.86 8.50 -31.60
N ASP A 418 -12.70 9.47 -31.22
CA ASP A 418 -13.24 9.58 -29.87
C ASP A 418 -14.11 8.35 -29.48
N PRO A 419 -15.17 7.99 -30.24
CA PRO A 419 -15.87 6.72 -30.04
C PRO A 419 -14.94 5.49 -30.02
N ALA A 420 -13.97 5.43 -30.93
CA ALA A 420 -13.03 4.31 -31.00
C ALA A 420 -12.16 4.20 -29.74
N ALA A 421 -11.63 5.31 -29.25
CA ALA A 421 -10.87 5.39 -28.01
C ALA A 421 -11.72 4.98 -26.79
N LEU A 422 -12.95 5.49 -26.70
CA LEU A 422 -13.89 5.10 -25.64
C LEU A 422 -14.20 3.60 -25.70
N TYR A 423 -14.41 3.04 -26.89
CA TYR A 423 -14.70 1.62 -27.06
C TYR A 423 -13.54 0.74 -26.60
N LEU A 424 -12.29 1.08 -26.95
CA LEU A 424 -11.10 0.39 -26.45
C LEU A 424 -10.98 0.43 -24.92
N GLN A 425 -11.26 1.59 -24.30
CA GLN A 425 -11.30 1.73 -22.84
C GLN A 425 -12.38 0.83 -22.22
N LEU A 426 -13.56 0.78 -22.83
CA LEU A 426 -14.65 -0.09 -22.40
C LEU A 426 -14.36 -1.56 -22.64
N LEU A 427 -13.54 -1.94 -23.62
CA LEU A 427 -13.13 -3.32 -23.89
C LEU A 427 -12.08 -3.83 -22.90
N ALA A 428 -11.09 -3.00 -22.56
CA ALA A 428 -9.87 -3.46 -21.91
C ALA A 428 -9.77 -3.09 -20.41
N LEU A 429 -10.29 -1.94 -19.99
CA LEU A 429 -10.03 -1.44 -18.64
C LEU A 429 -10.97 -2.10 -17.62
N PRO A 430 -10.47 -2.53 -16.44
CA PRO A 430 -11.31 -3.18 -15.41
C PRO A 430 -12.44 -2.29 -14.90
N ALA A 431 -12.15 -1.01 -14.62
CA ALA A 431 -13.10 -0.08 -14.00
C ALA A 431 -13.12 1.33 -14.65
N PRO A 432 -13.45 1.46 -15.96
CA PRO A 432 -13.56 2.75 -16.63
C PRO A 432 -14.83 3.46 -16.19
N THR A 433 -14.79 4.15 -15.04
CA THR A 433 -15.91 5.01 -14.62
C THR A 433 -16.00 6.25 -15.53
N ASP A 434 -17.16 6.88 -15.63
CA ASP A 434 -17.32 8.11 -16.41
C ASP A 434 -16.38 9.22 -15.90
N ARG A 435 -16.08 9.24 -14.59
CA ARG A 435 -15.12 10.18 -13.98
C ARG A 435 -13.72 9.92 -14.52
N ASN A 436 -13.29 8.67 -14.51
CA ASN A 436 -11.94 8.29 -14.91
C ASN A 436 -11.72 8.43 -16.42
N VAL A 437 -12.68 7.99 -17.24
CA VAL A 437 -12.65 8.18 -18.69
C VAL A 437 -12.50 9.66 -19.05
N ARG A 438 -13.24 10.55 -18.38
CA ARG A 438 -13.07 11.99 -18.61
C ARG A 438 -11.71 12.51 -18.18
N ALA A 439 -11.20 12.04 -17.03
CA ALA A 439 -9.91 12.45 -16.52
C ALA A 439 -8.77 12.02 -17.47
N TRP A 440 -8.71 10.75 -17.87
CA TRP A 440 -7.64 10.22 -18.72
C TRP A 440 -7.62 10.84 -20.11
N ASN A 441 -8.80 11.06 -20.70
CA ASN A 441 -8.91 11.61 -22.05
C ASN A 441 -8.88 13.16 -22.07
N GLY A 442 -8.89 13.83 -20.92
CA GLY A 442 -9.04 15.29 -20.84
C GLY A 442 -10.38 15.78 -21.40
N TRP A 443 -11.42 14.95 -21.33
CA TRP A 443 -12.72 15.24 -21.93
C TRP A 443 -13.66 15.98 -20.98
N LYS A 444 -14.39 16.95 -21.54
CA LYS A 444 -15.60 17.48 -20.92
C LYS A 444 -16.76 16.48 -21.05
N ALA A 445 -17.80 16.69 -20.25
CA ALA A 445 -18.95 15.78 -20.18
C ALA A 445 -19.69 15.66 -21.53
N ASP A 446 -19.79 16.74 -22.30
CA ASP A 446 -20.47 16.78 -23.60
C ASP A 446 -19.75 15.93 -24.66
N ARG A 447 -18.42 16.04 -24.75
CA ARG A 447 -17.58 15.24 -25.66
C ARG A 447 -17.70 13.76 -25.34
N HIS A 448 -17.61 13.40 -24.05
CA HIS A 448 -17.80 12.02 -23.60
C HIS A 448 -19.19 11.47 -23.96
N GLN A 449 -20.26 12.25 -23.74
CA GLN A 449 -21.63 11.85 -24.08
C GLN A 449 -21.81 11.63 -25.59
N LYS A 450 -21.23 12.50 -26.43
CA LYS A 450 -21.27 12.33 -27.89
C LYS A 450 -20.57 11.05 -28.33
N ALA A 451 -19.39 10.77 -27.79
CA ALA A 451 -18.67 9.53 -28.09
C ALA A 451 -19.47 8.29 -27.69
N ALA A 452 -20.06 8.30 -26.49
CA ALA A 452 -20.90 7.21 -26.00
C ALA A 452 -22.16 7.00 -26.84
N ALA A 453 -22.83 8.08 -27.27
CA ALA A 453 -24.03 8.00 -28.11
C ALA A 453 -23.76 7.32 -29.46
N VAL A 454 -22.61 7.60 -30.08
CA VAL A 454 -22.21 6.94 -31.34
C VAL A 454 -22.04 5.43 -31.13
N LEU A 455 -21.45 5.00 -30.01
CA LEU A 455 -21.28 3.56 -29.72
C LEU A 455 -22.62 2.86 -29.49
N VAL A 456 -23.57 3.54 -28.84
CA VAL A 456 -24.94 3.02 -28.64
C VAL A 456 -25.68 2.91 -29.97
N GLU A 457 -25.62 3.94 -30.82
CA GLU A 457 -26.25 3.94 -32.14
C GLU A 457 -25.70 2.81 -33.03
N ARG A 458 -24.40 2.51 -32.90
CA ARG A 458 -23.75 1.40 -33.61
C ARG A 458 -24.01 0.03 -32.97
N GLY A 459 -24.71 -0.04 -31.85
CA GLY A 459 -25.00 -1.29 -31.14
C GLY A 459 -23.77 -1.98 -30.53
N LEU A 460 -22.67 -1.24 -30.35
CA LEU A 460 -21.41 -1.78 -29.79
C LEU A 460 -21.45 -1.83 -28.26
N VAL A 461 -22.30 -0.99 -27.65
CA VAL A 461 -22.51 -0.90 -26.21
C VAL A 461 -24.00 -0.72 -25.93
N VAL A 462 -24.42 -1.05 -24.71
CA VAL A 462 -25.79 -0.87 -24.22
C VAL A 462 -25.84 0.17 -23.12
N GLU A 463 -26.92 0.95 -23.09
CA GLU A 463 -27.24 1.79 -21.93
C GLU A 463 -27.90 0.92 -20.85
N ASP A 464 -27.35 0.93 -19.64
CA ASP A 464 -27.83 0.10 -18.53
C ASP A 464 -27.50 0.77 -17.19
N LYS A 465 -28.06 0.25 -16.10
CA LYS A 465 -27.75 0.66 -14.73
C LYS A 465 -27.16 -0.51 -13.95
N ARG A 466 -25.83 -0.65 -14.02
CA ARG A 466 -25.11 -1.71 -13.30
C ARG A 466 -24.57 -1.22 -11.95
N PRO A 467 -24.79 -1.97 -10.85
CA PRO A 467 -24.41 -1.52 -9.52
C PRO A 467 -22.90 -1.34 -9.41
N ARG A 468 -22.49 -0.21 -8.83
CA ARG A 468 -21.07 0.16 -8.57
C ARG A 468 -20.20 0.37 -9.83
N ALA A 469 -20.80 0.50 -11.00
CA ALA A 469 -20.06 0.71 -12.25
C ALA A 469 -19.50 2.13 -12.41
N GLY A 470 -20.20 3.14 -11.89
CA GLY A 470 -19.83 4.55 -12.06
C GLY A 470 -19.88 5.04 -13.52
N ARG A 471 -20.60 4.33 -14.40
CA ARG A 471 -20.79 4.67 -15.82
C ARG A 471 -22.18 4.31 -16.33
N LYS A 472 -22.54 4.82 -17.52
CA LYS A 472 -23.87 4.63 -18.14
C LYS A 472 -23.91 3.65 -19.31
N VAL A 473 -22.80 3.44 -19.99
CA VAL A 473 -22.69 2.52 -21.13
C VAL A 473 -21.84 1.30 -20.78
N PHE A 474 -22.18 0.15 -21.34
CA PHE A 474 -21.59 -1.14 -20.99
C PHE A 474 -21.38 -1.99 -22.23
N LEU A 475 -20.36 -2.86 -22.18
CA LEU A 475 -20.31 -3.94 -23.15
C LEU A 475 -21.54 -4.85 -22.96
N PRO A 476 -22.10 -5.40 -24.05
CA PRO A 476 -23.11 -6.43 -23.92
C PRO A 476 -22.56 -7.65 -23.17
N GLY A 477 -23.47 -8.43 -22.58
CA GLY A 477 -23.14 -9.62 -21.80
C GLY A 477 -23.20 -9.45 -20.28
N GLU A 478 -22.82 -10.53 -19.59
CA GLU A 478 -23.00 -10.71 -18.14
C GLU A 478 -22.19 -9.70 -17.29
N TRP A 479 -22.81 -9.25 -16.19
CA TRP A 479 -22.18 -8.43 -15.16
C TRP A 479 -21.79 -9.28 -13.94
N ILE A 480 -20.50 -9.42 -13.67
CA ILE A 480 -20.00 -10.23 -12.55
C ILE A 480 -19.74 -9.36 -11.32
N HIS A 481 -20.31 -9.77 -10.18
CA HIS A 481 -20.13 -9.06 -8.92
C HIS A 481 -18.76 -9.32 -8.28
N ALA A 482 -18.19 -8.31 -7.59
CA ALA A 482 -16.98 -8.44 -6.76
C ALA A 482 -17.26 -8.09 -5.29
N LYS A 483 -16.53 -8.71 -4.35
CA LYS A 483 -16.59 -8.37 -2.92
C LYS A 483 -16.06 -6.94 -2.71
N LYS A 484 -16.69 -6.13 -1.84
CA LYS A 484 -16.10 -4.83 -1.46
C LYS A 484 -14.72 -5.04 -0.83
N PRO A 485 -13.72 -4.18 -1.10
CA PRO A 485 -13.79 -2.95 -1.89
C PRO A 485 -13.68 -3.12 -3.42
N TYR A 486 -13.32 -4.31 -3.92
CA TYR A 486 -13.09 -4.58 -5.34
C TYR A 486 -14.30 -4.34 -6.26
N GLN A 487 -14.05 -3.94 -7.50
CA GLN A 487 -15.08 -3.50 -8.45
C GLN A 487 -15.64 -4.66 -9.31
N PRO A 488 -16.95 -4.67 -9.57
CA PRO A 488 -17.55 -5.57 -10.56
C PRO A 488 -17.18 -5.17 -12.00
N MET A 489 -17.25 -6.12 -12.94
CA MET A 489 -16.98 -5.87 -14.36
C MET A 489 -17.75 -6.85 -15.27
N GLU A 490 -17.77 -6.57 -16.57
CA GLU A 490 -18.32 -7.47 -17.58
C GLU A 490 -17.52 -8.77 -17.67
N ALA A 491 -18.18 -9.91 -17.89
CA ALA A 491 -17.54 -11.22 -18.01
C ALA A 491 -16.44 -11.26 -19.09
N TRP A 492 -16.69 -10.60 -20.21
CA TRP A 492 -15.72 -10.34 -21.27
C TRP A 492 -14.36 -9.85 -20.74
N LYS A 493 -14.38 -8.85 -19.86
CA LYS A 493 -13.15 -8.26 -19.31
C LYS A 493 -12.44 -9.22 -18.38
N ALA A 494 -13.20 -9.90 -17.53
CA ALA A 494 -12.65 -10.88 -16.61
C ALA A 494 -11.88 -11.96 -17.40
N GLU A 495 -12.44 -12.46 -18.50
CA GLU A 495 -11.76 -13.42 -19.38
C GLU A 495 -10.52 -12.82 -20.07
N LEU A 496 -10.64 -11.60 -20.63
CA LEU A 496 -9.55 -10.91 -21.33
C LEU A 496 -8.29 -10.73 -20.43
N ILE A 497 -8.51 -10.40 -19.16
CA ILE A 497 -7.43 -10.14 -18.19
C ILE A 497 -7.16 -11.32 -17.24
N GLY A 498 -7.80 -12.48 -17.45
CA GLY A 498 -7.52 -13.72 -16.72
C GLY A 498 -8.05 -13.76 -15.28
N VAL A 499 -9.13 -13.05 -14.96
CA VAL A 499 -9.77 -13.08 -13.63
C VAL A 499 -10.73 -14.27 -13.54
N ALA A 500 -10.44 -15.18 -12.63
CA ALA A 500 -11.30 -16.32 -12.33
C ALA A 500 -12.56 -15.92 -11.55
N ARG A 501 -13.56 -16.81 -11.57
CA ARG A 501 -14.75 -16.73 -10.72
C ARG A 501 -14.56 -17.63 -9.52
N SER A 502 -14.82 -17.09 -8.33
CA SER A 502 -14.88 -17.85 -7.09
C SER A 502 -16.10 -18.78 -7.08
N TYR A 503 -16.10 -19.73 -6.14
CA TYR A 503 -17.17 -20.74 -5.99
C TYR A 503 -18.60 -20.16 -5.86
N ASN A 504 -18.75 -18.90 -5.43
CA ASN A 504 -20.04 -18.22 -5.28
C ASN A 504 -20.41 -17.34 -6.48
N GLY A 505 -19.71 -17.49 -7.60
CA GLY A 505 -19.95 -16.77 -8.85
C GLY A 505 -19.43 -15.33 -8.88
N ARG A 506 -18.72 -14.87 -7.85
CA ARG A 506 -18.10 -13.54 -7.81
C ARG A 506 -16.68 -13.58 -8.39
N LEU A 507 -16.20 -12.42 -8.86
CA LEU A 507 -14.81 -12.26 -9.28
C LEU A 507 -13.86 -12.61 -8.12
N GLU A 508 -12.87 -13.45 -8.40
CA GLU A 508 -11.73 -13.61 -7.51
C GLU A 508 -10.94 -12.31 -7.43
N ASN A 509 -10.48 -11.99 -6.23
CA ASN A 509 -9.78 -10.75 -5.95
C ASN A 509 -8.68 -10.99 -4.90
N PRO A 510 -7.58 -10.22 -4.92
CA PRO A 510 -7.28 -9.11 -5.84
C PRO A 510 -7.12 -9.55 -7.31
N LEU A 511 -7.19 -8.59 -8.25
CA LEU A 511 -6.98 -8.88 -9.68
C LEU A 511 -5.58 -9.49 -9.90
N PRO A 512 -5.42 -10.37 -10.91
CA PRO A 512 -4.10 -10.90 -11.25
C PRO A 512 -3.18 -9.77 -11.72
N LEU A 513 -1.87 -9.96 -11.54
CA LEU A 513 -0.87 -9.04 -12.06
C LEU A 513 -0.94 -9.01 -13.60
N PRO A 514 -0.72 -7.86 -14.25
CA PRO A 514 -0.91 -7.74 -15.69
C PRO A 514 0.17 -8.54 -16.44
N THR A 515 -0.24 -9.24 -17.49
CA THR A 515 0.68 -10.01 -18.36
C THR A 515 1.20 -9.20 -19.55
N ARG A 516 0.72 -7.98 -19.72
CA ARG A 516 0.98 -7.10 -20.87
C ARG A 516 0.80 -5.64 -20.52
N THR A 517 1.34 -4.75 -21.34
CA THR A 517 1.14 -3.29 -21.22
C THR A 517 -0.27 -2.90 -21.69
N LEU A 518 -0.74 -1.69 -21.37
CA LEU A 518 -2.07 -1.25 -21.79
C LEU A 518 -2.23 -1.15 -23.31
N PRO A 519 -1.26 -0.62 -24.08
CA PRO A 519 -1.32 -0.67 -25.56
C PRO A 519 -1.43 -2.08 -26.13
N GLU A 520 -0.68 -3.03 -25.57
CA GLU A 520 -0.77 -4.44 -25.95
C GLU A 520 -2.16 -5.02 -25.62
N LEU A 521 -2.73 -4.64 -24.48
CA LEU A 521 -4.08 -5.04 -24.08
C LEU A 521 -5.16 -4.46 -25.00
N PHE A 522 -5.06 -3.18 -25.39
CA PHE A 522 -5.96 -2.56 -26.35
C PHE A 522 -5.89 -3.25 -27.72
N ALA A 523 -4.67 -3.51 -28.22
CA ALA A 523 -4.46 -4.21 -29.48
C ALA A 523 -5.04 -5.64 -29.45
N GLN A 524 -4.83 -6.37 -28.34
CA GLN A 524 -5.37 -7.72 -28.19
C GLN A 524 -6.90 -7.72 -28.10
N ALA A 525 -7.48 -6.82 -27.31
CA ALA A 525 -8.93 -6.72 -27.16
C ALA A 525 -9.59 -6.46 -28.52
N TRP A 526 -8.99 -5.57 -29.32
CA TRP A 526 -9.46 -5.31 -30.68
C TRP A 526 -9.28 -6.49 -31.62
N ALA A 527 -8.12 -7.16 -31.59
CA ALA A 527 -7.88 -8.35 -32.41
C ALA A 527 -8.88 -9.48 -32.14
N LEU A 528 -9.31 -9.66 -30.89
CA LEU A 528 -10.37 -10.63 -30.56
C LEU A 528 -11.73 -10.22 -31.14
N VAL A 529 -12.07 -8.92 -31.07
CA VAL A 529 -13.29 -8.38 -31.67
C VAL A 529 -13.29 -8.56 -33.19
N GLU A 530 -12.18 -8.24 -33.87
CA GLU A 530 -12.03 -8.43 -35.32
C GLU A 530 -12.18 -9.90 -35.74
N ASN A 531 -11.71 -10.83 -34.89
CA ASN A 531 -11.83 -12.27 -35.13
C ASN A 531 -13.20 -12.86 -34.73
N GLY A 532 -14.22 -12.00 -34.48
CA GLY A 532 -15.56 -12.44 -34.13
C GLY A 532 -15.68 -13.03 -32.72
N SER A 533 -14.63 -12.91 -31.91
CA SER A 533 -14.60 -13.34 -30.51
C SER A 533 -14.75 -12.14 -29.59
N GLY A 534 -15.60 -11.16 -29.94
CA GLY A 534 -15.85 -9.96 -29.14
C GLY A 534 -16.90 -10.17 -28.05
N PRO A 535 -17.26 -9.11 -27.30
CA PRO A 535 -18.37 -9.15 -26.34
C PRO A 535 -19.66 -9.62 -27.02
N SER A 536 -20.26 -10.69 -26.50
CA SER A 536 -21.50 -11.26 -27.03
C SER A 536 -22.74 -10.53 -26.49
N MET A 537 -23.75 -10.39 -27.36
CA MET A 537 -25.10 -9.95 -26.98
C MET A 537 -25.87 -11.02 -26.22
#